data_AF-A0A961NLH6-F1
#
_entry.id   AF-A0A961NLH6-F1
#
_cell.length_a   1.000
_cell.length_b   1.000
_cell.length_c   1.000
_cell.angle_alpha   90.00
_cell.angle_beta   90.00
_cell.angle_gamma   90.00
#
_symmetry.space_group_name_H-M   'P 1'
#
loop_
_entity.id
_entity.type
_entity.pdbx_description
1 polymer ?
#
loop_
_entity_poly.entity_id
_entity_poly.type
_entity_poly.pdbx_seq_one_letter_code
_entity_poly.pdbx_strand_id
1 'polypeptide(L)' 'LEKAADFGERCRLRNRDLVSNLINLSDVYRLLKNKARARKILAEVLEFNPDHPRARKLADLLN' A
#
# COMPACT_ATOMS: atom_id res chain seq x y z
N LEU A 1 -14.07 -3.81 2.06
CA LEU A 1 -12.80 -3.12 1.72
C LEU A 1 -12.56 -1.89 2.59
N GLU A 2 -13.54 -1.03 2.85
CA GLU A 2 -13.37 0.16 3.70
C GLU A 2 -12.86 -0.15 5.12
N LYS A 3 -13.42 -1.16 5.79
CA LYS A 3 -12.92 -1.64 7.11
C LYS A 3 -11.45 -2.10 7.06
N ALA A 4 -11.02 -2.68 5.94
CA ALA A 4 -9.63 -3.10 5.76
C ALA A 4 -8.70 -1.90 5.54
N ALA A 5 -9.18 -0.86 4.84
CA ALA A 5 -8.44 0.39 4.70
C ALA A 5 -8.28 1.08 6.05
N ASP A 6 -9.37 1.20 6.82
CA ASP A 6 -9.37 1.77 8.16
C ASP A 6 -8.43 1.03 9.12
N PHE A 7 -8.47 -0.31 9.13
CA PHE A 7 -7.53 -1.11 9.91
C PHE A 7 -6.08 -0.90 9.44
N GLY A 8 -5.83 -0.94 8.14
CA GLY A 8 -4.49 -0.77 7.59
C GLY A 8 -3.89 0.61 7.88
N GLU A 9 -4.70 1.67 7.87
CA GLU A 9 -4.27 3.03 8.27
C GLU A 9 -3.95 3.08 9.77
N ARG A 10 -4.75 2.45 10.64
CA ARG A 10 -4.40 2.33 12.06
C ARG A 10 -3.08 1.59 12.28
N CYS A 11 -2.86 0.49 11.55
CA CYS A 11 -1.60 -0.24 11.59
C CYS A 11 -0.45 0.64 11.11
N ARG A 12 -0.62 1.37 10.01
CA ARG A 12 0.38 2.29 9.47
C ARG A 12 0.77 3.38 10.47
N LEU A 13 -0.20 3.94 11.20
CA LEU A 13 0.08 4.97 12.22
C LEU A 13 0.91 4.46 13.40
N ARG A 14 0.77 3.17 13.76
CA ARG A 14 1.44 2.57 14.93
C ARG A 14 2.74 1.84 14.57
N ASN A 15 2.81 1.28 13.37
CA ASN A 15 3.95 0.53 12.87
C ASN A 15 4.16 0.87 11.39
N ARG A 16 4.90 1.96 11.18
CA ARG A 16 5.12 2.55 9.86
C ARG A 16 6.03 1.69 8.97
N ASP A 17 6.88 0.87 9.58
CA ASP A 17 7.89 0.08 8.88
C ASP A 17 7.40 -1.34 8.51
N LEU A 18 6.14 -1.66 8.84
CA LEU A 18 5.54 -2.93 8.47
C LEU A 18 5.18 -2.94 6.97
N VAL A 19 6.18 -3.21 6.14
CA VAL A 19 6.11 -3.22 4.66
C VAL A 19 4.93 -4.05 4.13
N SER A 20 4.67 -5.21 4.73
CA SER A 20 3.56 -6.08 4.33
C SER A 20 2.19 -5.42 4.52
N ASN A 21 2.02 -4.63 5.59
CA ASN A 21 0.80 -3.85 5.81
C ASN A 21 0.66 -2.73 4.78
N LEU A 22 1.74 -2.00 4.47
CA LEU A 22 1.71 -0.92 3.48
C LEU A 22 1.33 -1.43 2.08
N ILE A 23 1.90 -2.56 1.66
CA ILE A 23 1.56 -3.19 0.37
C ILE A 23 0.09 -3.61 0.34
N ASN A 24 -0.39 -4.26 1.41
CA ASN A 24 -1.80 -4.66 1.50
C ASN A 24 -2.73 -3.45 1.51
N LEU A 25 -2.38 -2.39 2.24
CA LEU A 25 -3.18 -1.17 2.32
C LEU A 25 -3.24 -0.45 0.96
N SER A 26 -2.12 -0.38 0.24
CA SER A 26 -2.10 0.15 -1.13
C SER A 26 -3.02 -0.65 -2.06
N ASP A 27 -2.98 -1.98 -1.99
CA ASP A 27 -3.84 -2.85 -2.81
C ASP A 27 -5.33 -2.70 -2.45
N VAL A 28 -5.66 -2.54 -1.16
CA VAL A 28 -7.03 -2.22 -0.72
C VAL A 28 -7.49 -0.89 -1.33
N TYR A 29 -6.66 0.15 -1.34
CA TYR A 29 -7.03 1.42 -1.96
C TYR A 29 -7.17 1.32 -3.49
N ARG A 30 -6.36 0.48 -4.15
CA ARG A 30 -6.53 0.15 -5.58
C ARG A 30 -7.91 -0.47 -5.84
N LEU A 31 -8.31 -1.45 -5.03
CA LEU A 31 -9.61 -2.13 -5.14
C LEU A 31 -10.79 -1.21 -4.82
N LEU A 32 -10.61 -0.23 -3.93
CA LEU A 32 -11.57 0.84 -3.65
C LEU A 32 -11.62 1.93 -4.74
N LYS A 33 -10.91 1.75 -5.86
CA LYS A 33 -10.75 2.73 -6.95
C LYS A 33 -10.12 4.06 -6.53
N ASN A 34 -9.55 4.14 -5.33
CA ASN A 34 -8.75 5.28 -4.88
C ASN A 34 -7.28 5.11 -5.28
N LYS A 35 -7.02 5.15 -6.59
CA LYS A 35 -5.67 4.96 -7.15
C LYS A 35 -4.68 6.01 -6.65
N ALA A 36 -5.13 7.23 -6.33
CA ALA A 36 -4.27 8.28 -5.81
C ALA A 36 -3.67 7.89 -4.45
N ARG A 37 -4.50 7.42 -3.51
CA ARG A 37 -4.02 6.94 -2.20
C ARG A 37 -3.18 5.68 -2.32
N ALA A 38 -3.59 4.75 -3.18
CA ALA A 38 -2.83 3.53 -3.45
C ALA A 38 -1.39 3.83 -3.91
N ARG A 39 -1.22 4.73 -4.90
CA ARG A 39 0.10 5.15 -5.39
C ARG A 39 0.94 5.84 -4.33
N LYS A 40 0.34 6.71 -3.50
CA LYS A 40 1.06 7.38 -2.41
C LYS A 40 1.67 6.37 -1.43
N ILE A 41 0.88 5.40 -0.99
CA ILE A 41 1.33 4.38 -0.03
C ILE A 41 2.33 3.43 -0.68
N LEU A 42 2.14 3.09 -1.96
CA LEU A 42 3.10 2.25 -2.69
C LEU A 42 4.45 2.95 -2.87
N ALA A 43 4.46 4.26 -3.12
CA ALA A 43 5.69 5.04 -3.20
C ALA A 43 6.48 4.98 -1.90
N GLU A 44 5.81 5.09 -0.74
CA GLU A 44 6.46 4.91 0.58
C GLU A 44 7.18 3.55 0.67
N VAL A 45 6.58 2.47 0.15
CA VAL A 45 7.23 1.14 0.16
C VAL A 45 8.44 1.08 -0.75
N LEU A 46 8.31 1.61 -1.97
CA LEU A 46 9.33 1.54 -3.01
C LEU A 46 10.53 2.45 -2.72
N GLU A 47 10.38 3.49 -1.89
CA GLU A 47 11.49 4.32 -1.42
C GLU A 47 12.50 3.52 -0.60
N PHE A 48 12.03 2.63 0.28
CA PHE A 48 12.91 1.83 1.15
C PHE A 48 13.22 0.44 0.60
N ASN A 49 12.33 -0.14 -0.20
CA ASN A 49 12.50 -1.45 -0.81
C ASN A 49 12.12 -1.43 -2.31
N PRO A 50 12.97 -0.84 -3.17
CA PRO A 50 12.66 -0.65 -4.60
C PRO A 50 12.34 -1.95 -5.35
N ASP A 51 13.02 -3.04 -4.98
CA ASP A 51 12.92 -4.34 -5.65
C ASP A 51 11.95 -5.31 -4.96
N HIS A 52 11.11 -4.83 -4.03
CA HIS A 52 10.18 -5.71 -3.33
C HIS A 52 9.17 -6.33 -4.32
N PRO A 53 9.13 -7.67 -4.48
CA PRO A 53 8.45 -8.33 -5.60
C PRO A 53 6.94 -8.04 -5.64
N ARG A 54 6.30 -8.04 -4.45
CA ARG A 54 4.86 -7.70 -4.35
C ARG A 54 4.57 -6.22 -4.61
N ALA A 55 5.50 -5.33 -4.25
CA ALA A 55 5.33 -3.89 -4.45
C ALA A 55 5.47 -3.57 -5.93
N ARG A 56 6.45 -4.18 -6.61
CA ARG A 56 6.63 -4.05 -8.06
C ARG A 56 5.41 -4.55 -8.84
N LYS A 57 4.92 -5.75 -8.51
CA LYS A 57 3.70 -6.29 -9.11
C LYS A 57 2.50 -5.36 -8.90
N LEU A 58 2.38 -4.73 -7.73
CA LEU A 58 1.32 -3.77 -7.45
C LEU A 58 1.49 -2.45 -8.23
N ALA A 59 2.73 -2.02 -8.47
CA ALA A 59 3.02 -0.86 -9.32
C ALA A 59 2.54 -1.11 -10.75
N ASP A 60 2.80 -2.30 -11.29
CA ASP A 60 2.35 -2.68 -12.63
C ASP A 60 0.81 -2.65 -12.77
N LEU A 61 0.08 -2.97 -11.69
CA LEU A 61 -1.39 -2.90 -11.65
C LEU A 61 -1.96 -1.47 -11.49
N LEU A 62 -1.12 -0.50 -11.09
CA LEU A 62 -1.51 0.89 -10.84
C LEU A 62 -1.11 1.86 -11.95
N ASN A 63 -0.30 1.38 -12.91
CA ASN A 63 -0.04 2.02 -14.19
C ASN A 63 -1.29 2.12 -15.05
#